data_AF-A0AA97DYM6-F1
#
_entry.id   AF-A0AA97DYM6-F1
#
_cell.length_a   1.000
_cell.length_b   1.000
_cell.length_c   1.000
_cell.angle_alpha   90.00
_cell.angle_beta   90.00
_cell.angle_gamma   90.00
#
_symmetry.space_group_name_H-M   'P 1'
#
loop_
_entity.id
_entity.type
_entity.pdbx_description
1 polymer ?
#
loop_
_entity_poly.entity_id
_entity_poly.type
_entity_poly.pdbx_seq_one_letter_code
_entity_poly.pdbx_strand_id
1 'polypeptide(L)'
;MMINKTLLYEWLYSARLQILAFVLGSIAICFATLTPAEHLPSAPGSDKFHHIIGFAGLAFMCAFGPFKRFIAMAFLIILLGGAIEIIQPMVNRNGEWADFYANVIGVLIVLIPRIGFQLSFITEQK
;
A
#
# COMPACT_ATOMS: atom_id res chain seq x y z
N MET A 1 22.95 14.12 18.65
CA MET A 1 21.75 13.58 19.34
C MET A 1 21.57 12.13 18.92
N MET A 2 21.86 11.16 19.80
CA MET A 2 21.73 9.74 19.49
C MET A 2 20.27 9.29 19.68
N ILE A 3 19.62 8.86 18.59
CA ILE A 3 18.27 8.28 18.67
C ILE A 3 18.38 6.93 19.39
N ASN A 4 17.63 6.75 20.48
CA ASN A 4 17.54 5.48 21.18
C ASN A 4 16.82 4.45 20.27
N LYS A 5 17.55 3.40 19.87
CA LYS A 5 17.06 2.37 18.93
C LYS A 5 15.79 1.67 19.44
N THR A 6 15.62 1.52 20.76
CA THR A 6 14.44 0.89 21.37
C THR A 6 13.21 1.77 21.21
N LEU A 7 13.33 3.08 21.46
CA LEU A 7 12.23 4.03 21.25
C LEU A 7 11.83 4.14 19.78
N LEU A 8 12.82 4.12 18.88
CA LEU A 8 12.57 4.11 17.43
C LEU A 8 11.79 2.87 17.00
N TYR A 9 12.16 1.69 17.52
CA TYR A 9 11.47 0.44 17.22
C TYR A 9 10.02 0.46 17.71
N GLU A 10 9.77 0.85 18.95
CA GLU A 10 8.41 0.92 19.49
C GLU A 10 7.53 1.91 18.72
N TRP A 11 8.12 3.03 18.27
CA TRP A 11 7.41 4.02 17.49
C TRP A 11 7.06 3.51 16.09
N LEU A 12 8.04 2.94 15.37
CA LEU A 12 7.88 2.41 14.01
C LEU A 12 6.90 1.24 13.93
N TYR A 13 6.86 0.38 14.95
CA TYR A 13 5.97 -0.77 15.02
C TYR A 13 4.67 -0.48 15.78
N SER A 14 4.40 0.78 16.10
CA SER A 14 3.19 1.14 16.82
C SER A 14 1.93 0.99 15.98
N ALA A 15 0.87 0.49 16.62
CA ALA A 15 -0.46 0.42 16.06
C ALA A 15 -0.97 1.75 15.48
N ARG A 16 -0.58 2.87 16.10
CA ARG A 16 -1.05 4.22 15.72
C ARG A 16 -0.37 4.68 14.43
N LEU A 17 0.94 4.50 14.32
CA LEU A 17 1.69 4.87 13.11
C LEU A 17 1.23 4.05 11.91
N GLN A 18 0.97 2.76 12.10
CA GLN A 18 0.44 1.88 11.05
C GLN A 18 -0.92 2.37 10.51
N ILE A 19 -1.84 2.78 11.40
CA ILE A 19 -3.14 3.34 10.99
C ILE A 19 -2.96 4.68 10.28
N LEU A 20 -2.10 5.54 10.81
CA LEU A 20 -1.81 6.84 10.19
C LEU A 20 -1.25 6.66 8.77
N ALA A 21 -0.29 5.74 8.61
CA ALA A 21 0.30 5.37 7.32
C ALA A 21 -0.76 4.86 6.34
N PHE A 22 -1.65 3.98 6.79
CA PHE A 22 -2.76 3.47 5.99
C PHE A 22 -3.68 4.60 5.51
N VAL A 23 -4.10 5.51 6.41
CA VAL A 23 -5.01 6.61 6.07
C VAL A 23 -4.34 7.59 5.10
N LEU A 24 -3.14 8.07 5.43
CA LEU A 24 -2.44 9.05 4.60
C LEU A 24 -2.05 8.48 3.24
N GLY A 25 -1.58 7.24 3.20
CA GLY A 25 -1.23 6.58 1.95
C GLY A 25 -2.46 6.28 1.08
N SER A 26 -3.60 5.91 1.70
CA SER A 26 -4.86 5.72 0.95
C SER A 26 -5.36 7.04 0.33
N ILE A 27 -5.28 8.15 1.08
CA ILE A 27 -5.59 9.48 0.56
C ILE A 27 -4.67 9.84 -0.61
N ALA A 28 -3.36 9.61 -0.46
CA ALA A 28 -2.39 9.87 -1.51
C ALA A 28 -2.65 9.05 -2.78
N ILE A 29 -2.99 7.76 -2.64
CA ILE A 29 -3.34 6.90 -3.76
C ILE A 29 -4.63 7.38 -4.44
N CYS A 30 -5.70 7.64 -3.68
CA CYS A 30 -6.94 8.17 -4.24
C CYS A 30 -6.69 9.48 -5.00
N PHE A 31 -5.89 10.39 -4.44
CA PHE A 31 -5.54 11.63 -5.12
C PHE A 31 -4.79 11.35 -6.43
N ALA A 32 -3.76 10.49 -6.40
CA ALA A 32 -2.95 10.17 -7.56
C ALA A 32 -3.72 9.43 -8.67
N THR A 33 -4.67 8.55 -8.32
CA THR A 33 -5.38 7.69 -9.28
C THR A 33 -6.70 8.28 -9.76
N LEU A 34 -7.34 9.16 -8.98
CA LEU A 34 -8.61 9.81 -9.33
C LEU A 34 -8.46 11.25 -9.84
N THR A 35 -7.27 11.84 -9.78
CA THR A 35 -6.99 13.10 -10.51
C THR A 35 -7.13 12.84 -12.02
N PRO A 36 -7.89 13.63 -12.79
CA PRO A 36 -8.04 13.42 -14.23
C PRO A 36 -6.68 13.34 -14.96
N ALA A 37 -6.58 12.49 -15.99
CA ALA A 37 -5.30 12.21 -16.66
C ALA A 37 -4.63 13.47 -17.23
N GLU A 38 -5.43 14.41 -17.73
CA GLU A 38 -4.96 15.69 -18.28
C GLU A 38 -4.31 16.62 -17.25
N HIS A 39 -4.60 16.43 -15.95
CA HIS A 39 -4.05 17.23 -14.85
C HIS A 39 -2.81 16.59 -14.22
N LEU A 40 -2.45 15.36 -14.62
CA LEU A 40 -1.25 14.73 -14.12
C LEU A 40 0.00 15.25 -14.86
N PRO A 41 1.12 15.46 -14.15
CA PRO A 41 2.38 15.70 -14.81
C PRO A 41 2.81 14.47 -15.61
N SER A 42 3.61 14.69 -16.66
CA SER A 42 4.27 13.58 -17.34
C SER A 42 5.24 12.89 -16.37
N ALA A 43 5.11 11.57 -16.27
CA ALA A 43 5.98 10.74 -15.44
C ALA A 43 6.54 9.59 -16.30
N PRO A 44 7.82 9.21 -16.09
CA PRO A 44 8.41 8.09 -16.80
C PRO A 44 7.80 6.76 -16.34
N GLY A 45 7.60 5.84 -17.30
CA GLY A 45 6.99 4.54 -17.03
C GLY A 45 5.53 4.48 -17.48
N SER A 46 4.95 3.27 -17.45
CA SER A 46 3.55 3.06 -17.79
C SER A 46 2.65 3.34 -16.59
N ASP A 47 1.37 3.64 -16.85
CA ASP A 47 0.35 3.80 -15.80
C ASP A 47 0.30 2.57 -14.88
N LYS A 48 0.31 1.37 -15.46
CA LYS A 48 0.40 0.08 -14.75
C LYS A 48 1.61 0.00 -13.81
N PHE A 49 2.75 0.54 -14.21
CA PHE A 49 3.93 0.58 -13.35
C PHE A 49 3.71 1.53 -12.17
N HIS A 50 3.10 2.70 -12.40
CA HIS A 50 2.70 3.63 -11.34
C HIS A 50 1.71 3.00 -10.34
N HIS A 51 0.76 2.20 -10.84
CA HIS A 51 -0.16 1.42 -10.02
C HIS A 51 0.58 0.39 -9.14
N ILE A 52 1.50 -0.40 -9.71
CA ILE A 52 2.31 -1.35 -8.94
C ILE A 52 3.10 -0.65 -7.83
N ILE A 53 3.86 0.41 -8.16
CA ILE A 53 4.72 1.09 -7.18
C ILE A 53 3.89 1.81 -6.12
N GLY A 54 2.76 2.42 -6.49
CA GLY A 54 1.89 3.14 -5.56
C GLY A 54 1.27 2.19 -4.54
N PHE A 55 0.68 1.10 -5.00
CA PHE A 55 0.05 0.11 -4.13
C PHE A 55 1.07 -0.70 -3.32
N ALA A 56 2.25 -0.97 -3.88
CA ALA A 56 3.38 -1.53 -3.12
C ALA A 56 3.85 -0.55 -2.03
N GLY A 57 3.97 0.75 -2.34
CA GLY A 57 4.33 1.78 -1.36
C GLY A 57 3.34 1.85 -0.20
N LEU A 58 2.04 1.91 -0.50
CA LEU A 58 0.98 1.92 0.52
C LEU A 58 1.01 0.65 1.38
N ALA A 59 1.09 -0.53 0.76
CA ALA A 59 1.19 -1.79 1.49
C ALA A 59 2.45 -1.83 2.37
N PHE A 60 3.59 -1.36 1.86
CA PHE A 60 4.86 -1.33 2.57
C PHE A 60 4.81 -0.44 3.81
N MET A 61 4.24 0.76 3.70
CA MET A 61 4.04 1.65 4.85
C MET A 61 3.17 1.01 5.94
N CYS A 62 2.24 0.12 5.56
CA CYS A 62 1.37 -0.61 6.49
C CYS A 62 1.99 -1.91 7.04
N ALA A 63 3.12 -2.37 6.51
CA ALA A 63 3.75 -3.64 6.88
C ALA A 63 4.38 -3.63 8.29
N PHE A 64 4.64 -2.42 8.81
CA PHE A 64 5.22 -2.17 10.13
C PHE A 64 4.10 -2.01 11.17
N GLY A 65 4.00 -2.98 12.08
CA GLY A 65 2.98 -3.03 13.11
C GLY A 65 2.40 -4.44 13.31
N PRO A 66 1.27 -4.57 14.04
CA PRO A 66 0.62 -5.85 14.27
C PRO A 66 0.29 -6.59 12.95
N PHE A 67 0.84 -7.80 12.80
CA PHE A 67 0.73 -8.59 11.57
C PHE A 67 -0.72 -8.88 11.16
N LYS A 68 -1.58 -9.30 12.10
CA LYS A 68 -3.01 -9.55 11.81
C LYS A 68 -3.71 -8.33 11.23
N ARG A 69 -3.34 -7.13 11.68
CA ARG A 69 -3.90 -5.87 11.15
C ARG A 69 -3.36 -5.56 9.77
N PHE A 70 -2.08 -5.81 9.54
CA PHE A 70 -1.51 -5.66 8.20
C PHE A 70 -2.23 -6.55 7.18
N ILE A 71 -2.56 -7.80 7.51
CA ILE A 71 -3.35 -8.68 6.62
C ILE A 71 -4.72 -8.05 6.29
N ALA A 72 -5.43 -7.54 7.29
CA ALA A 72 -6.71 -6.86 7.08
C ALA A 72 -6.54 -5.60 6.21
N MET A 73 -5.51 -4.79 6.45
CA MET A 73 -5.20 -3.60 5.65
C MET A 73 -4.84 -3.97 4.21
N ALA A 74 -4.04 -5.02 3.97
CA ALA A 74 -3.70 -5.48 2.62
C ALA A 74 -4.96 -5.86 1.83
N PHE A 75 -5.92 -6.53 2.46
CA PHE A 75 -7.22 -6.82 1.84
C PHE A 75 -8.02 -5.54 1.54
N LEU A 76 -8.07 -4.59 2.49
CA LEU A 76 -8.73 -3.30 2.28
C LEU A 76 -8.07 -2.47 1.17
N ILE A 77 -6.75 -2.52 1.03
CA ILE A 77 -6.01 -1.83 -0.05
C ILE A 77 -6.39 -2.44 -1.41
N ILE A 78 -6.53 -3.76 -1.52
CA ILE A 78 -6.98 -4.41 -2.75
C ILE A 78 -8.42 -3.98 -3.09
N LEU A 79 -9.32 -3.97 -2.10
CA LEU A 79 -10.69 -3.49 -2.30
C LEU A 79 -10.72 -2.02 -2.73
N LEU A 80 -9.87 -1.18 -2.13
CA LEU A 80 -9.71 0.22 -2.53
C LEU A 80 -9.27 0.33 -3.99
N GLY A 81 -8.31 -0.49 -4.43
CA GLY A 81 -7.88 -0.54 -5.83
C GLY A 81 -9.02 -0.88 -6.78
N GLY A 82 -9.85 -1.87 -6.44
CA GLY A 82 -11.04 -2.20 -7.25
C GLY A 82 -12.08 -1.08 -7.27
N ALA A 83 -12.31 -0.42 -6.13
CA ALA A 83 -13.21 0.73 -6.06
C ALA A 83 -12.70 1.91 -6.91
N ILE A 84 -11.38 2.16 -6.91
CA ILE A 84 -10.76 3.22 -7.72
C ILE A 84 -11.03 2.99 -9.21
N GLU A 85 -10.79 1.78 -9.74
CA GLU A 85 -11.03 1.48 -11.16
C GLU A 85 -12.50 1.69 -11.56
N ILE A 86 -13.43 1.40 -10.67
CA ILE A 86 -14.87 1.63 -10.90
C ILE A 86 -15.19 3.13 -10.92
N ILE A 87 -14.53 3.94 -10.09
CA ILE A 87 -14.78 5.37 -9.95
C ILE A 87 -14.08 6.18 -11.05
N GLN A 88 -12.92 5.74 -11.53
CA GLN A 88 -12.10 6.46 -12.52
C GLN A 88 -12.88 6.99 -13.75
N PRO A 89 -13.77 6.21 -14.40
CA PRO A 89 -14.58 6.70 -15.52
C PRO A 89 -15.44 7.94 -15.18
N MET A 90 -15.83 8.12 -13.91
CA MET A 90 -16.63 9.26 -13.45
C MET A 90 -15.82 10.56 -13.33
N VAL A 91 -14.49 10.49 -13.41
CA VAL A 91 -13.57 11.63 -13.26
C VAL A 91 -12.63 11.79 -14.47
N ASN A 92 -13.09 11.39 -15.66
CA ASN A 92 -12.33 11.45 -16.91
C ASN A 92 -10.98 10.70 -16.84
N ARG A 93 -10.99 9.54 -16.17
CA ARG A 93 -9.91 8.54 -16.18
C ARG A 93 -10.39 7.25 -16.84
N ASN A 94 -9.46 6.50 -17.41
CA ASN A 94 -9.76 5.16 -17.90
C ASN A 94 -9.72 4.21 -16.70
N GLY A 95 -10.85 3.56 -16.41
CA GLY A 95 -10.86 2.43 -15.49
C GLY A 95 -10.51 1.16 -16.26
N GLU A 96 -9.43 0.48 -15.88
CA GLU A 96 -9.00 -0.75 -16.54
C GLU A 96 -8.81 -1.89 -15.55
N TRP A 97 -9.39 -3.05 -15.85
CA TRP A 97 -9.14 -4.26 -15.05
C TRP A 97 -7.65 -4.63 -15.01
N ALA A 98 -6.88 -4.26 -16.03
CA ALA A 98 -5.43 -4.42 -16.04
C ALA A 98 -4.73 -3.61 -14.94
N ASP A 99 -5.25 -2.42 -14.62
CA ASP A 99 -4.73 -1.55 -13.57
C ASP A 99 -5.16 -2.07 -12.19
N PHE A 100 -6.35 -2.69 -12.07
CA PHE A 100 -6.70 -3.48 -10.88
C PHE A 100 -5.69 -4.61 -10.62
N TYR A 101 -5.31 -5.39 -11.64
CA TYR A 101 -4.31 -6.44 -11.47
C TYR A 101 -2.94 -5.87 -11.08
N ALA A 102 -2.55 -4.72 -11.63
CA ALA A 102 -1.35 -4.00 -11.23
C ALA A 102 -1.39 -3.59 -9.74
N ASN A 103 -2.53 -3.11 -9.25
CA ASN A 103 -2.76 -2.79 -7.84
C ASN A 103 -2.53 -4.03 -6.94
N VAL A 104 -3.13 -5.16 -7.31
CA VAL A 104 -2.99 -6.44 -6.59
C VAL A 104 -1.53 -6.89 -6.56
N ILE A 105 -0.83 -6.84 -7.71
CA ILE A 105 0.59 -7.21 -7.79
C ILE A 105 1.43 -6.32 -6.86
N GLY A 106 1.18 -5.02 -6.84
CA GLY A 106 1.82 -4.08 -5.91
C GLY A 106 1.68 -4.51 -4.45
N VAL A 107 0.45 -4.86 -4.02
CA VAL A 107 0.20 -5.34 -2.65
C VAL A 107 0.93 -6.67 -2.38
N LEU A 108 0.92 -7.60 -3.34
CA LEU A 108 1.54 -8.93 -3.18
C LEU A 108 3.07 -8.86 -3.03
N ILE A 109 3.73 -7.91 -3.71
CA ILE A 109 5.18 -7.66 -3.58
C ILE A 109 5.59 -7.42 -2.13
N VAL A 110 4.71 -6.84 -1.31
CA VAL A 110 4.96 -6.59 0.11
C VAL A 110 4.40 -7.71 0.99
N LEU A 111 3.18 -8.16 0.70
CA LEU A 111 2.47 -9.13 1.52
C LEU A 111 3.22 -10.46 1.61
N ILE A 112 3.73 -10.98 0.49
CA ILE A 112 4.39 -12.29 0.44
C ILE A 112 5.67 -12.30 1.29
N PRO A 113 6.64 -11.36 1.11
CA PRO A 113 7.81 -11.29 1.99
C PRO A 113 7.44 -11.10 3.46
N ARG A 114 6.41 -10.28 3.75
CA ARG A 114 5.99 -10.03 5.14
C ARG A 114 5.41 -11.28 5.80
N ILE A 115 4.67 -12.11 5.07
CA ILE A 115 4.20 -13.43 5.51
C ILE A 115 5.41 -14.35 5.76
N GLY A 116 6.34 -14.44 4.81
CA GLY A 116 7.55 -15.27 4.93
C GLY A 116 8.35 -14.93 6.20
N PHE A 117 8.58 -13.64 6.42
CA PHE A 117 9.18 -13.14 7.66
C PHE A 117 8.36 -13.53 8.88
N GLN A 118 7.03 -13.35 8.88
CA GLN A 118 6.22 -13.73 10.05
C GLN A 118 6.33 -15.22 10.39
N LEU A 119 6.38 -16.09 9.38
CA LEU A 119 6.47 -17.53 9.57
C LEU A 119 7.82 -17.94 10.14
N SER A 120 8.93 -17.34 9.69
CA SER A 120 10.26 -17.65 10.23
C SER A 120 10.39 -17.32 11.72
N PHE A 121 9.80 -16.20 12.17
CA PHE A 121 9.74 -15.87 13.59
C PHE A 121 8.93 -16.88 14.41
N ILE A 122 7.86 -17.44 13.86
CA ILE A 122 7.05 -18.44 14.58
C ILE A 122 7.81 -19.76 14.71
N THR A 123 8.60 -20.15 13.71
CA THR A 123 9.38 -21.39 13.75
C THR A 123 10.57 -21.31 14.69
N GLU A 124 11.22 -20.15 14.83
CA GLU A 124 12.36 -19.98 15.75
C GLU A 124 11.96 -19.92 17.24
N GLN A 125 10.68 -19.70 17.55
CA GLN A 125 10.17 -19.61 18.92
C GLN A 125 9.65 -20.95 19.47
N LYS A 126 9.77 -22.04 18.69
CA LYS A 126 9.40 -23.41 19.09
C LYS A 126 10.65 -24.23 19.33
#